data_AF-A0A9N8UWH6-F1
#
_entry.id   AF-A0A9N8UWH6-F1
#
_cell.length_a   1.000
_cell.length_b   1.000
_cell.length_c   1.000
_cell.angle_alpha   90.00
_cell.angle_beta   90.00
_cell.angle_gamma   90.00
#
_symmetry.space_group_name_H-M   'P 1'
#
loop_
_entity.id
_entity.type
_entity.pdbx_description
1 polymer ?
#
loop_
_entity_poly.entity_id
_entity_poly.type
_entity_poly.pdbx_seq_one_letter_code
_entity_poly.pdbx_strand_id
1 'polypeptide(L)'
;MPCTAKSSNHSQERCSCTGWQQDTLNMEFCICHHKINSHADISKVPGDEIKKLFDYTIKIDEHLTKHGKTLDSEYEDFYIIKGGYKFRLLKNDGTRDNLTLLTGIKVLFTTALPHMPANYITRVVYDYNHYSLAIVKEPSKIVGGICYRPFFEKRFIEIVFFAIDSDQQVKGFGSKLMNYFKDYIKDNYNIFDFMVYADDLAIGFFKKHGFTKDITLNQERWGGYIKDYTGATLMQCTLIPKVKYNQIRQILEKQKRAVREKLAKTNKPPKIYKGLTCFQNGVKYIDPMLVPGIKESGWTPQLDQRAKNTKHKAHYVIMLDVLKQLKNKHISMPFREPVNSNEVSDYYDIIKDPMDLSTVLKRVENDRYQSLSEFAVDVQKIWDNARTYNKSDTIFYKSAGELEAIFREIMFLNGVRY
;
A
#
# COMPACT_ATOMS: atom_id res chain seq x y z
N MET A 1 26.54 21.22 -42.82
CA MET A 1 26.14 22.40 -42.04
C MET A 1 25.09 21.98 -41.02
N PRO A 2 25.22 22.33 -39.73
CA PRO A 2 24.18 22.05 -38.74
C PRO A 2 22.96 22.95 -38.98
N CYS A 3 21.76 22.37 -38.83
CA CYS A 3 20.48 23.02 -39.10
C CYS A 3 20.23 24.20 -38.15
N THR A 4 19.89 25.36 -38.71
CA THR A 4 19.61 26.63 -38.02
C THR A 4 18.13 26.83 -37.67
N ALA A 5 17.34 25.76 -37.54
CA ALA A 5 15.92 25.86 -37.22
C ALA A 5 15.69 26.31 -35.75
N LYS A 6 15.78 27.61 -35.51
CA LYS A 6 14.96 28.29 -34.50
C LYS A 6 13.55 28.39 -35.08
N SER A 7 12.63 27.51 -34.71
CA SER A 7 11.20 27.77 -34.94
C SER A 7 10.36 27.26 -33.78
N SER A 8 9.84 28.21 -33.03
CA SER A 8 8.85 28.13 -31.97
C SER A 8 7.44 27.79 -32.50
N ASN A 9 7.26 26.66 -33.18
CA ASN A 9 5.94 26.18 -33.61
C ASN A 9 5.84 24.65 -33.45
N HIS A 10 5.03 24.21 -32.49
CA HIS A 10 4.79 22.79 -32.14
C HIS A 10 3.78 22.08 -33.08
N SER A 11 3.62 22.53 -34.33
CA SER A 11 2.57 22.02 -35.24
C SER A 11 3.08 21.32 -36.51
N GLN A 12 4.35 20.93 -36.58
CA GLN A 12 4.86 20.12 -37.70
C GLN A 12 5.09 18.67 -37.24
N GLU A 13 4.21 17.76 -37.66
CA GLU A 13 4.27 16.31 -37.36
C GLU A 13 5.39 15.57 -38.12
N ARG A 14 6.29 16.23 -38.87
CA ARG A 14 7.38 15.56 -39.61
C ARG A 14 8.67 16.39 -39.65
N CYS A 15 9.78 15.81 -39.18
CA CYS A 15 11.15 16.32 -39.38
C CYS A 15 11.57 16.03 -40.84
N SER A 16 12.11 17.02 -41.55
CA SER A 16 12.49 16.94 -42.97
C SER A 16 13.88 16.32 -43.23
N CYS A 17 14.38 15.47 -42.32
CA CYS A 17 15.69 14.83 -42.45
C CYS A 17 15.66 13.68 -43.48
N THR A 18 16.69 13.59 -44.33
CA THR A 18 16.80 12.57 -45.39
C THR A 18 17.79 11.43 -45.06
N GLY A 19 18.11 11.21 -43.78
CA GLY A 19 19.06 10.14 -43.41
C GLY A 19 18.99 9.68 -41.94
N TRP A 20 19.65 8.54 -41.69
CA TRP A 20 19.61 7.78 -40.42
C TRP A 20 21.03 7.52 -39.89
N GLN A 21 21.19 7.52 -38.56
CA GLN A 21 22.43 7.10 -37.90
C GLN A 21 22.15 6.05 -36.83
N GLN A 22 22.97 5.00 -36.84
CA GLN A 22 22.98 3.97 -35.81
C GLN A 22 23.91 4.40 -34.68
N ASP A 23 23.39 4.47 -33.45
CA ASP A 23 24.24 4.68 -32.27
C ASP A 23 24.75 3.34 -31.73
N THR A 24 25.83 3.40 -30.94
CA THR A 24 26.52 2.32 -30.21
C THR A 24 25.62 1.40 -29.38
N LEU A 25 24.36 1.79 -29.15
CA LEU A 25 23.33 1.01 -28.46
C LEU A 25 22.31 0.34 -29.40
N ASN A 26 22.58 0.29 -30.71
CA ASN A 26 21.67 -0.26 -31.74
C ASN A 26 20.27 0.39 -31.79
N MET A 27 20.14 1.62 -31.31
CA MET A 27 18.92 2.41 -31.48
C MET A 27 19.08 3.31 -32.72
N GLU A 28 18.11 3.23 -33.63
CA GLU A 28 18.08 4.07 -34.83
C GLU A 28 17.44 5.43 -34.50
N PHE A 29 18.22 6.50 -34.73
CA PHE A 29 17.76 7.88 -34.62
C PHE A 29 17.81 8.54 -36.00
N CYS A 30 16.87 9.44 -36.30
CA CYS A 30 17.08 10.37 -37.41
C CYS A 30 18.27 11.30 -37.07
N ILE A 31 18.96 11.83 -38.08
CA ILE A 31 20.06 12.81 -37.94
C ILE A 31 19.67 14.06 -37.11
N CYS A 32 18.37 14.33 -36.94
CA CYS A 32 17.81 15.37 -36.05
C CYS A 32 17.57 14.90 -34.59
N HIS A 33 18.03 13.70 -34.20
CA HIS A 33 17.97 13.08 -32.86
C HIS A 33 16.57 12.75 -32.28
N HIS A 34 15.55 12.60 -33.12
CA HIS A 34 14.24 12.07 -32.71
C HIS A 34 14.21 10.53 -32.72
N LYS A 35 13.44 9.93 -31.79
CA LYS A 35 13.22 8.47 -31.71
C LYS A 35 12.27 7.99 -32.80
N ILE A 36 12.61 6.88 -33.44
CA ILE A 36 11.79 6.22 -34.50
C ILE A 36 10.35 5.91 -34.06
N ASN A 37 10.16 5.56 -32.79
CA ASN A 37 8.85 5.15 -32.25
C ASN A 37 7.78 6.25 -32.35
N SER A 38 8.19 7.49 -32.66
CA SER A 38 7.29 8.62 -32.92
C SER A 38 6.77 8.69 -34.37
N HIS A 39 7.14 7.74 -35.24
CA HIS A 39 6.85 7.84 -36.69
C HIS A 39 6.06 6.70 -37.32
N ALA A 40 5.63 5.66 -36.60
CA ALA A 40 4.95 4.52 -37.22
C ALA A 40 3.45 4.47 -36.91
N ASP A 41 2.63 4.81 -37.89
CA ASP A 41 1.25 4.37 -38.00
C ASP A 41 1.24 2.98 -38.65
N ILE A 42 1.03 1.94 -37.83
CA ILE A 42 1.02 0.52 -38.23
C ILE A 42 0.01 0.22 -39.34
N SER A 43 -1.00 1.08 -39.54
CA SER A 43 -2.01 0.89 -40.59
C SER A 43 -1.49 1.05 -42.02
N LYS A 44 -0.24 1.52 -42.21
CA LYS A 44 0.36 1.79 -43.53
C LYS A 44 1.50 0.87 -43.94
N VAL A 45 1.83 -0.15 -43.13
CA VAL A 45 2.91 -1.10 -43.46
C VAL A 45 2.38 -2.13 -44.46
N PRO A 46 3.01 -2.30 -45.65
CA PRO A 46 2.62 -3.32 -46.63
C PRO A 46 2.64 -4.73 -46.02
N GLY A 47 1.65 -5.57 -46.37
CA GLY A 47 1.45 -6.87 -45.74
C GLY A 47 2.63 -7.85 -45.91
N ASP A 48 3.44 -7.66 -46.94
CA ASP A 48 4.68 -8.40 -47.21
C ASP A 48 5.84 -8.00 -46.28
N GLU A 49 5.90 -6.75 -45.81
CA GLU A 49 6.84 -6.32 -44.75
C GLU A 49 6.41 -6.83 -43.37
N ILE A 50 5.10 -6.85 -43.08
CA ILE A 50 4.58 -7.46 -41.85
C ILE A 50 4.93 -8.94 -41.81
N LYS A 51 4.80 -9.64 -42.93
CA LYS A 51 5.16 -11.06 -43.03
C LYS A 51 6.66 -11.30 -42.81
N LYS A 52 7.53 -10.43 -43.36
CA LYS A 52 8.98 -10.48 -43.10
C LYS A 52 9.31 -10.23 -41.62
N LEU A 53 8.68 -9.25 -40.99
CA LEU A 53 8.86 -8.97 -39.55
C LEU A 53 8.40 -10.16 -38.69
N PHE A 54 7.32 -10.82 -39.09
CA PHE A 54 6.85 -12.05 -38.44
C PHE A 54 7.85 -13.20 -38.60
N ASP A 55 8.37 -13.41 -39.82
CA ASP A 55 9.38 -14.44 -40.10
C ASP A 55 10.70 -14.18 -39.37
N TYR A 56 11.11 -12.91 -39.21
CA TYR A 56 12.26 -12.54 -38.38
C TYR A 56 11.99 -12.84 -36.91
N THR A 57 10.81 -12.53 -36.40
CA THR A 57 10.43 -12.77 -35.00
C THR A 57 10.50 -14.27 -34.67
N ILE A 58 9.99 -15.12 -35.57
CA ILE A 58 10.07 -16.59 -35.44
C ILE A 58 11.53 -17.07 -35.42
N LYS A 59 12.37 -16.58 -36.33
CA LYS A 59 13.79 -16.97 -36.39
C LYS A 59 14.59 -16.53 -35.16
N ILE A 60 14.28 -15.36 -34.59
CA ILE A 60 14.95 -14.92 -33.37
C ILE A 60 14.45 -15.78 -32.18
N ASP A 61 13.18 -16.19 -32.16
CA ASP A 61 12.62 -17.06 -31.11
C ASP A 61 13.23 -18.47 -31.13
N GLU A 62 13.39 -19.06 -32.31
CA GLU A 62 14.12 -20.32 -32.49
C GLU A 62 15.58 -20.21 -32.05
N HIS A 63 16.24 -19.09 -32.37
CA HIS A 63 17.64 -18.86 -32.00
C HIS A 63 17.83 -18.70 -30.49
N LEU A 64 16.95 -17.96 -29.83
CA LEU A 64 16.99 -17.81 -28.37
C LEU A 64 16.71 -19.16 -27.70
N THR A 65 15.67 -19.89 -28.12
CA THR A 65 15.24 -21.16 -27.52
C THR A 65 16.36 -22.19 -27.52
N LYS A 66 17.14 -22.25 -28.62
CA LYS A 66 18.32 -23.12 -28.74
C LYS A 66 19.45 -22.78 -27.75
N HIS A 67 19.49 -21.56 -27.22
CA HIS A 67 20.48 -21.08 -26.26
C HIS A 67 19.93 -20.97 -24.83
N GLY A 68 18.80 -21.62 -24.53
CA GLY A 68 18.18 -21.62 -23.21
C GLY A 68 17.68 -20.24 -22.76
N LYS A 69 17.39 -19.36 -23.73
CA LYS A 69 16.73 -18.07 -23.51
C LYS A 69 15.44 -18.10 -24.32
N THR A 70 14.31 -17.67 -23.81
CA THR A 70 13.08 -17.60 -24.61
C THR A 70 12.89 -16.16 -25.11
N LEU A 71 12.35 -15.98 -26.31
CA LEU A 71 11.91 -14.66 -26.77
C LEU A 71 10.53 -14.43 -26.15
N ASP A 72 10.54 -13.88 -24.92
CA ASP A 72 9.38 -13.35 -24.20
C ASP A 72 8.02 -13.97 -24.59
N SER A 73 7.91 -15.28 -24.45
CA SER A 73 6.63 -15.99 -24.30
C SER A 73 6.29 -16.22 -22.84
N GLU A 74 7.06 -15.63 -21.91
CA GLU A 74 6.65 -15.35 -20.52
C GLU A 74 5.82 -14.05 -20.39
N TYR A 75 5.09 -13.68 -21.44
CA TYR A 75 3.83 -12.94 -21.27
C TYR A 75 2.71 -13.95 -20.95
N GLU A 76 2.89 -14.78 -19.91
CA GLU A 76 1.74 -15.35 -19.21
C GLU A 76 0.90 -14.17 -18.72
N ASP A 77 -0.31 -14.02 -19.27
CA ASP A 77 -1.29 -12.97 -19.00
C ASP A 77 -1.16 -12.29 -17.62
N PHE A 78 -0.40 -11.20 -17.57
CA PHE A 78 -0.44 -10.24 -16.45
C PHE A 78 -1.83 -9.60 -16.28
N TYR A 79 -2.76 -9.89 -17.20
CA TYR A 79 -4.16 -9.54 -17.16
C TYR A 79 -5.01 -10.51 -16.36
N ILE A 80 -4.59 -11.74 -16.10
CA ILE A 80 -5.40 -12.75 -15.40
C ILE A 80 -5.04 -12.80 -13.91
N ILE A 81 -5.99 -12.39 -13.09
CA ILE A 81 -6.00 -12.78 -11.67
C ILE A 81 -6.54 -14.22 -11.63
N LYS A 82 -5.80 -15.15 -11.01
CA LYS A 82 -6.23 -16.56 -10.83
C LYS A 82 -7.73 -16.66 -10.47
N GLY A 83 -8.44 -17.58 -11.12
CA GLY A 83 -9.87 -17.83 -10.89
C GLY A 83 -10.84 -17.11 -11.85
N GLY A 84 -10.41 -16.82 -13.08
CA GLY A 84 -11.27 -16.26 -14.14
C GLY A 84 -11.50 -14.74 -14.03
N TYR A 85 -10.61 -14.02 -13.37
CA TYR A 85 -10.69 -12.56 -13.21
C TYR A 85 -9.67 -11.89 -14.13
N LYS A 86 -10.05 -10.78 -14.77
CA LYS A 86 -9.19 -10.04 -15.69
C LYS A 86 -9.19 -8.54 -15.41
N PHE A 87 -8.05 -7.87 -15.58
CA PHE A 87 -8.01 -6.41 -15.63
C PHE A 87 -8.42 -5.92 -17.02
N ARG A 88 -9.31 -4.93 -17.09
CA ARG A 88 -9.77 -4.32 -18.34
C ARG A 88 -9.72 -2.81 -18.23
N LEU A 89 -9.00 -2.17 -19.16
CA LEU A 89 -9.10 -0.73 -19.36
C LEU A 89 -10.34 -0.45 -20.21
N LEU A 90 -11.18 0.47 -19.73
CA LEU A 90 -12.44 0.85 -20.34
C LEU A 90 -12.41 2.36 -20.60
N LYS A 91 -12.88 2.75 -21.78
CA LYS A 91 -13.15 4.13 -22.16
C LYS A 91 -14.44 4.17 -22.96
N ASN A 92 -15.14 5.30 -22.96
CA ASN A 92 -16.27 5.46 -23.86
C ASN A 92 -15.74 5.69 -25.28
N ASP A 93 -15.67 4.62 -26.08
CA ASP A 93 -15.28 4.66 -27.50
C ASP A 93 -16.46 4.29 -28.42
N GLY A 94 -17.67 4.24 -27.89
CA GLY A 94 -18.88 3.85 -28.62
C GLY A 94 -19.00 2.34 -28.89
N THR A 95 -18.00 1.52 -28.53
CA THR A 95 -18.09 0.07 -28.76
C THR A 95 -19.05 -0.59 -27.78
N ARG A 96 -19.84 -1.56 -28.28
CA ARG A 96 -20.84 -2.28 -27.47
C ARG A 96 -20.21 -2.94 -26.25
N ASP A 97 -19.02 -3.52 -26.40
CA ASP A 97 -18.33 -4.23 -25.33
C ASP A 97 -17.91 -3.29 -24.20
N ASN A 98 -17.27 -2.16 -24.52
CA ASN A 98 -16.89 -1.18 -23.51
C ASN A 98 -18.10 -0.52 -22.88
N LEU A 99 -19.13 -0.17 -23.65
CA LEU A 99 -20.37 0.39 -23.11
C LEU A 99 -21.06 -0.57 -22.14
N THR A 100 -21.06 -1.87 -22.43
CA THR A 100 -21.62 -2.90 -21.54
C THR A 100 -20.84 -2.96 -20.22
N LEU A 101 -19.51 -2.99 -20.28
CA LEU A 101 -18.66 -3.04 -19.08
C LEU A 101 -18.70 -1.72 -18.28
N LEU A 102 -18.75 -0.56 -18.96
CA LEU A 102 -18.94 0.75 -18.34
C LEU A 102 -20.29 0.84 -17.63
N THR A 103 -21.34 0.21 -18.19
CA THR A 103 -22.63 0.10 -17.51
C THR A 103 -22.49 -0.68 -16.20
N GLY A 104 -21.75 -1.79 -16.21
CA GLY A 104 -21.43 -2.55 -15.00
C GLY A 104 -20.62 -1.73 -13.97
N ILE A 105 -19.66 -0.92 -14.43
CA ILE A 105 -18.87 -0.02 -13.58
C ILE A 105 -19.75 1.07 -12.96
N LYS A 106 -20.66 1.65 -13.74
CA LYS A 106 -21.64 2.62 -13.24
C LYS A 106 -22.53 2.01 -12.17
N VAL A 107 -23.02 0.78 -12.37
CA VAL A 107 -23.81 0.04 -11.37
C VAL A 107 -22.98 -0.18 -10.11
N LEU A 108 -21.74 -0.66 -10.23
CA LEU A 108 -20.85 -0.86 -9.09
C LEU A 108 -20.68 0.42 -8.27
N PHE A 109 -20.34 1.54 -8.90
CA PHE A 109 -20.14 2.81 -8.18
C PHE A 109 -21.44 3.34 -7.57
N THR A 110 -22.57 3.21 -8.26
CA THR A 110 -23.86 3.67 -7.72
C THR A 110 -24.24 2.90 -6.46
N THR A 111 -23.97 1.60 -6.42
CA THR A 111 -24.24 0.76 -5.25
C THR A 111 -23.21 1.01 -4.12
N ALA A 112 -21.94 1.17 -4.47
CA ALA A 112 -20.86 1.30 -3.49
C ALA A 112 -20.72 2.71 -2.89
N LEU A 113 -21.23 3.75 -3.57
CA LEU A 113 -21.09 5.15 -3.19
C LEU A 113 -22.49 5.80 -3.04
N PRO A 114 -23.27 5.48 -1.99
CA PRO A 114 -24.66 5.89 -1.87
C PRO A 114 -24.86 7.42 -1.74
N HIS A 115 -23.84 8.14 -1.26
CA HIS A 115 -23.87 9.61 -1.15
C HIS A 115 -23.57 10.32 -2.48
N MET A 116 -23.14 9.59 -3.52
CA MET A 116 -22.86 10.15 -4.83
C MET A 116 -24.11 10.05 -5.73
N PRO A 117 -24.60 11.16 -6.31
CA PRO A 117 -25.78 11.11 -7.16
C PRO A 117 -25.58 10.20 -8.38
N ALA A 118 -26.52 9.28 -8.64
CA ALA A 118 -26.43 8.32 -9.75
C ALA A 118 -26.26 9.01 -11.12
N ASN A 119 -26.92 10.15 -11.33
CA ASN A 119 -26.79 10.95 -12.55
C ASN A 119 -25.37 11.53 -12.70
N TYR A 120 -24.74 11.90 -11.58
CA TYR A 120 -23.36 12.38 -11.58
C TYR A 120 -22.37 11.26 -11.93
N ILE A 121 -22.50 10.10 -11.28
CA ILE A 121 -21.69 8.91 -11.58
C ILE A 121 -21.82 8.55 -13.06
N THR A 122 -23.05 8.51 -13.58
CA THR A 122 -23.32 8.20 -14.99
C THR A 122 -22.58 9.16 -15.92
N ARG A 123 -22.69 10.47 -15.68
CA ARG A 123 -22.01 11.48 -16.50
C ARG A 123 -20.50 11.28 -16.52
N VAL A 124 -19.89 11.04 -15.37
CA VAL A 124 -18.43 10.85 -15.24
C VAL A 124 -17.98 9.54 -15.89
N VAL A 125 -18.65 8.42 -15.63
CA VAL A 125 -18.24 7.10 -16.14
C VAL A 125 -18.30 7.03 -17.68
N TYR A 126 -19.26 7.71 -18.30
CA TYR A 126 -19.39 7.77 -19.77
C TYR A 126 -18.70 8.98 -20.40
N ASP A 127 -18.07 9.86 -19.63
CA ASP A 127 -17.35 11.01 -20.17
C ASP A 127 -16.12 10.57 -20.97
N TYR A 128 -15.91 11.16 -22.15
CA TYR A 128 -14.82 10.79 -23.06
C TYR A 128 -13.42 11.11 -22.52
N ASN A 129 -13.30 12.02 -21.56
CA ASN A 129 -12.04 12.37 -20.91
C ASN A 129 -11.75 11.53 -19.67
N HIS A 130 -12.65 10.61 -19.32
CA HIS A 130 -12.51 9.71 -18.19
C HIS A 130 -12.24 8.28 -18.67
N TYR A 131 -11.47 7.57 -17.86
CA TYR A 131 -11.08 6.19 -18.10
C TYR A 131 -11.47 5.38 -16.88
N SER A 132 -11.78 4.11 -17.09
CA SER A 132 -12.06 3.18 -15.99
C SER A 132 -11.16 1.95 -16.10
N LEU A 133 -10.38 1.66 -15.06
CA LEU A 133 -9.71 0.38 -14.92
C LEU A 133 -10.59 -0.55 -14.09
N ALA A 134 -11.02 -1.66 -14.66
CA ALA A 134 -11.94 -2.61 -14.06
C ALA A 134 -11.30 -3.97 -13.77
N ILE A 135 -11.76 -4.64 -12.72
CA ILE A 135 -11.61 -6.10 -12.56
C ILE A 135 -12.90 -6.74 -13.04
N VAL A 136 -12.78 -7.61 -14.03
CA VAL A 136 -13.89 -8.33 -14.66
C VAL A 136 -13.75 -9.82 -14.35
N LYS A 137 -14.72 -10.44 -13.70
CA LYS A 137 -14.84 -11.89 -13.62
C LYS A 137 -15.58 -12.37 -14.87
N GLU A 138 -14.99 -13.33 -15.57
CA GLU A 138 -15.59 -13.88 -16.78
C GLU A 138 -17.01 -14.44 -16.52
N PRO A 139 -17.94 -14.28 -17.47
CA PRO A 139 -17.75 -13.64 -18.77
C PRO A 139 -17.71 -12.09 -18.73
N SER A 140 -18.51 -11.43 -17.87
CA SER A 140 -18.64 -9.95 -17.89
C SER A 140 -18.99 -9.31 -16.53
N LYS A 141 -18.82 -10.01 -15.40
CA LYS A 141 -19.17 -9.46 -14.07
C LYS A 141 -18.11 -8.48 -13.59
N ILE A 142 -18.48 -7.22 -13.37
CA ILE A 142 -17.59 -6.24 -12.73
C ILE A 142 -17.46 -6.54 -11.25
N VAL A 143 -16.22 -6.57 -10.75
CA VAL A 143 -15.85 -6.89 -9.36
C VAL A 143 -15.20 -5.69 -8.66
N GLY A 144 -14.60 -4.80 -9.44
CA GLY A 144 -13.91 -3.63 -8.92
C GLY A 144 -13.63 -2.63 -10.03
N GLY A 145 -13.50 -1.36 -9.66
CA GLY A 145 -13.27 -0.28 -10.62
C GLY A 145 -12.54 0.90 -10.02
N ILE A 146 -11.66 1.51 -10.83
CA ILE A 146 -11.14 2.86 -10.63
C ILE A 146 -11.58 3.70 -11.81
N CYS A 147 -12.36 4.75 -11.59
CA CYS A 147 -12.60 5.78 -12.60
C CYS A 147 -11.66 6.95 -12.35
N TYR A 148 -10.96 7.40 -13.38
CA TYR A 148 -9.94 8.42 -13.28
C TYR A 148 -9.90 9.34 -14.49
N ARG A 149 -9.40 10.56 -14.29
CA ARG A 149 -9.18 11.56 -15.31
C ARG A 149 -7.69 11.91 -15.38
N PRO A 150 -7.00 11.62 -16.50
CA PRO A 150 -5.61 12.01 -16.68
C PRO A 150 -5.48 13.48 -17.09
N PHE A 151 -4.53 14.19 -16.47
CA PHE A 151 -4.09 15.51 -16.91
C PHE A 151 -2.66 15.38 -17.45
N PHE A 152 -2.52 14.90 -18.69
CA PHE A 152 -1.22 14.53 -19.28
C PHE A 152 -0.21 15.68 -19.27
N GLU A 153 -0.61 16.86 -19.71
CA GLU A 153 0.26 18.06 -19.75
C GLU A 153 0.73 18.47 -18.35
N LYS A 154 -0.14 18.31 -17.35
CA LYS A 154 0.13 18.66 -15.95
C LYS A 154 0.74 17.51 -15.17
N ARG A 155 0.91 16.35 -15.81
CA ARG A 155 1.52 15.12 -15.28
C ARG A 155 0.93 14.63 -13.95
N PHE A 156 -0.39 14.67 -13.80
CA PHE A 156 -1.06 14.06 -12.65
C PHE A 156 -2.37 13.37 -13.05
N ILE A 157 -2.87 12.48 -12.19
CA ILE A 157 -4.17 11.81 -12.35
C ILE A 157 -5.11 12.24 -11.23
N GLU A 158 -6.35 12.58 -11.57
CA GLU A 158 -7.46 12.63 -10.63
C GLU A 158 -8.14 11.26 -10.57
N ILE A 159 -8.13 10.61 -9.42
CA ILE A 159 -8.96 9.44 -9.16
C ILE A 159 -10.33 9.95 -8.73
N VAL A 160 -11.35 9.71 -9.55
CA VAL A 160 -12.70 10.21 -9.34
C VAL A 160 -13.54 9.24 -8.53
N PHE A 161 -13.50 7.95 -8.89
CA PHE A 161 -14.19 6.90 -8.14
C PHE A 161 -13.30 5.68 -7.92
N PHE A 162 -13.47 5.04 -6.78
CA PHE A 162 -12.82 3.78 -6.44
C PHE A 162 -13.80 2.90 -5.67
N ALA A 163 -14.05 1.68 -6.14
CA ALA A 163 -14.94 0.75 -5.45
C ALA A 163 -14.60 -0.71 -5.76
N ILE A 164 -14.95 -1.59 -4.81
CA ILE A 164 -14.93 -3.05 -4.94
C ILE A 164 -16.30 -3.57 -4.53
N ASP A 165 -16.82 -4.52 -5.32
CA ASP A 165 -18.06 -5.25 -5.07
C ASP A 165 -18.08 -5.79 -3.64
N SER A 166 -19.18 -5.58 -2.90
CA SER A 166 -19.29 -5.89 -1.47
C SER A 166 -18.91 -7.34 -1.17
N ASP A 167 -19.36 -8.28 -1.99
CA ASP A 167 -19.11 -9.71 -1.83
C ASP A 167 -17.63 -10.09 -2.03
N GLN A 168 -16.84 -9.20 -2.62
CA GLN A 168 -15.42 -9.38 -2.93
C GLN A 168 -14.51 -8.48 -2.07
N GLN A 169 -15.07 -7.68 -1.16
CA GLN A 169 -14.29 -6.91 -0.21
C GLN A 169 -13.50 -7.83 0.73
N VAL A 170 -12.43 -7.28 1.33
CA VAL A 170 -11.51 -7.98 2.25
C VAL A 170 -10.68 -9.12 1.60
N LYS A 171 -10.97 -9.55 0.37
CA LYS A 171 -10.19 -10.55 -0.39
C LYS A 171 -8.93 -10.00 -1.09
N GLY A 172 -8.59 -8.74 -0.83
CA GLY A 172 -7.40 -8.07 -1.37
C GLY A 172 -7.53 -7.51 -2.79
N PHE A 173 -8.71 -7.60 -3.43
CA PHE A 173 -8.92 -7.06 -4.78
C PHE A 173 -8.65 -5.55 -4.86
N GLY A 174 -9.05 -4.77 -3.86
CA GLY A 174 -8.78 -3.33 -3.82
C GLY A 174 -7.29 -3.00 -3.87
N SER A 175 -6.46 -3.71 -3.10
CA SER A 175 -5.01 -3.51 -3.14
C SER A 175 -4.39 -3.97 -4.46
N LYS A 176 -4.88 -5.09 -5.03
CA LYS A 176 -4.43 -5.53 -6.36
C LYS A 176 -4.76 -4.49 -7.44
N LEU A 177 -5.98 -3.96 -7.41
CA LEU A 177 -6.44 -2.96 -8.36
C LEU A 177 -5.62 -1.67 -8.28
N MET A 178 -5.39 -1.15 -7.07
CA MET A 178 -4.57 0.05 -6.86
C MET A 178 -3.11 -0.17 -7.28
N ASN A 179 -2.51 -1.32 -6.96
CA ASN A 179 -1.13 -1.62 -7.34
C ASN A 179 -0.98 -1.77 -8.86
N TYR A 180 -1.91 -2.47 -9.51
CA TYR A 180 -1.92 -2.58 -10.97
C TYR A 180 -2.10 -1.21 -11.61
N PHE A 181 -3.03 -0.40 -11.10
CA PHE A 181 -3.26 0.96 -11.59
C PHE A 181 -2.00 1.82 -11.51
N LYS A 182 -1.28 1.79 -10.38
CA LYS A 182 -0.01 2.51 -10.20
C LYS A 182 1.03 2.10 -11.23
N ASP A 183 1.25 0.80 -11.39
CA ASP A 183 2.21 0.28 -12.36
C ASP A 183 1.77 0.63 -13.80
N TYR A 184 0.50 0.46 -14.12
CA TYR A 184 -0.07 0.79 -15.43
C TYR A 184 0.15 2.26 -15.80
N ILE A 185 -0.23 3.20 -14.92
CA ILE A 185 -0.10 4.63 -15.21
C ILE A 185 1.38 5.03 -15.33
N LYS A 186 2.22 4.51 -14.43
CA LYS A 186 3.65 4.78 -14.45
C LYS A 186 4.31 4.29 -15.74
N ASP A 187 4.03 3.06 -16.13
CA ASP A 187 4.70 2.39 -17.25
C ASP A 187 4.19 2.90 -18.61
N ASN A 188 2.90 3.28 -18.72
CA ASN A 188 2.32 3.74 -19.98
C ASN A 188 2.36 5.26 -20.18
N TYR A 189 2.27 6.04 -19.10
CA TYR A 189 2.15 7.50 -19.19
C TYR A 189 3.28 8.28 -18.49
N ASN A 190 4.17 7.61 -17.76
CA ASN A 190 5.25 8.25 -17.00
C ASN A 190 4.72 9.35 -16.03
N ILE A 191 3.54 9.10 -15.44
CA ILE A 191 2.90 9.96 -14.44
C ILE A 191 3.07 9.35 -13.05
N PHE A 192 3.40 10.19 -12.07
CA PHE A 192 3.71 9.76 -10.70
C PHE A 192 2.82 10.41 -9.63
N ASP A 193 2.07 11.46 -9.97
CA ASP A 193 1.27 12.21 -9.00
C ASP A 193 -0.21 11.85 -9.16
N PHE A 194 -0.84 11.34 -8.10
CA PHE A 194 -2.28 11.08 -8.05
C PHE A 194 -2.96 11.96 -7.00
N MET A 195 -4.15 12.44 -7.31
CA MET A 195 -5.01 13.18 -6.40
C MET A 195 -6.38 12.50 -6.28
N VAL A 196 -6.96 12.54 -5.10
CA VAL A 196 -8.28 11.98 -4.82
C VAL A 196 -8.97 12.74 -3.71
N TYR A 197 -10.29 12.90 -3.81
CA TYR A 197 -11.13 13.26 -2.67
C TYR A 197 -11.66 11.98 -2.05
N ALA A 198 -11.24 11.70 -0.81
CA ALA A 198 -11.63 10.50 -0.07
C ALA A 198 -12.67 10.85 1.00
N ASP A 199 -13.73 10.06 1.09
CA ASP A 199 -14.63 10.05 2.23
C ASP A 199 -13.94 9.45 3.47
N ASP A 200 -14.46 9.75 4.66
CA ASP A 200 -13.83 9.36 5.93
C ASP A 200 -13.59 7.85 6.07
N LEU A 201 -14.49 7.04 5.50
CA LEU A 201 -14.38 5.59 5.50
C LEU A 201 -13.24 5.09 4.60
N ALA A 202 -12.93 5.78 3.48
CA ALA A 202 -11.86 5.37 2.57
C ALA A 202 -10.48 5.97 2.91
N ILE A 203 -10.39 6.97 3.79
CA ILE A 203 -9.08 7.58 4.17
C ILE A 203 -8.08 6.51 4.61
N GLY A 204 -8.52 5.54 5.42
CA GLY A 204 -7.65 4.43 5.88
C GLY A 204 -7.12 3.58 4.73
N PHE A 205 -7.96 3.30 3.72
CA PHE A 205 -7.58 2.59 2.52
C PHE A 205 -6.54 3.38 1.71
N PHE A 206 -6.79 4.65 1.42
CA PHE A 206 -5.87 5.48 0.65
C PHE A 206 -4.53 5.69 1.38
N LYS A 207 -4.55 5.94 2.70
CA LYS A 207 -3.32 6.01 3.52
C LYS A 207 -2.48 4.74 3.40
N LYS A 208 -3.09 3.56 3.47
CA LYS A 208 -2.40 2.27 3.30
C LYS A 208 -1.73 2.14 1.93
N HIS A 209 -2.25 2.83 0.91
CA HIS A 209 -1.68 2.86 -0.44
C HIS A 209 -0.83 4.12 -0.68
N GLY A 210 -0.31 4.76 0.36
CA GLY A 210 0.66 5.85 0.25
C GLY A 210 0.06 7.18 -0.16
N PHE A 211 -1.24 7.39 0.05
CA PHE A 211 -1.83 8.72 -0.02
C PHE A 211 -1.68 9.46 1.31
N THR A 212 -1.43 10.76 1.26
CA THR A 212 -1.32 11.64 2.42
C THR A 212 -2.27 12.84 2.28
N LYS A 213 -2.62 13.47 3.40
CA LYS A 213 -3.34 14.75 3.43
C LYS A 213 -2.40 15.94 3.13
N ASP A 214 -1.08 15.72 3.21
CA ASP A 214 -0.07 16.73 2.96
C ASP A 214 0.15 16.88 1.45
N ILE A 215 -0.54 17.86 0.85
CA ILE A 215 -0.45 18.12 -0.59
C ILE A 215 0.84 18.90 -0.89
N THR A 216 1.80 18.20 -1.49
CA THR A 216 3.09 18.77 -1.92
C THR A 216 3.08 19.22 -3.39
N LEU A 217 2.07 18.80 -4.16
CA LEU A 217 1.91 19.20 -5.55
C LEU A 217 1.59 20.70 -5.64
N ASN A 218 2.38 21.45 -6.41
CA ASN A 218 2.14 22.89 -6.63
C ASN A 218 0.68 23.12 -7.07
N GLN A 219 -0.02 24.01 -6.37
CA GLN A 219 -1.42 24.36 -6.61
C GLN A 219 -1.70 24.80 -8.05
N GLU A 220 -0.75 25.44 -8.74
CA GLU A 220 -0.91 25.81 -10.15
C GLU A 220 -1.08 24.58 -11.08
N ARG A 221 -0.59 23.40 -10.67
CA ARG A 221 -0.77 22.16 -11.42
C ARG A 221 -2.16 21.55 -11.26
N TRP A 222 -2.92 21.85 -10.23
CA TRP A 222 -4.17 21.11 -9.95
C TRP A 222 -5.36 21.97 -9.53
N GLY A 223 -5.12 23.16 -8.98
CA GLY A 223 -6.14 24.10 -8.53
C GLY A 223 -7.09 24.48 -9.68
N GLY A 224 -8.38 24.30 -9.45
CA GLY A 224 -9.43 24.56 -10.45
C GLY A 224 -9.59 23.48 -11.53
N TYR A 225 -8.78 22.41 -11.52
CA TYR A 225 -8.88 21.32 -12.51
C TYR A 225 -9.64 20.10 -11.98
N ILE A 226 -9.46 19.78 -10.71
CA ILE A 226 -10.15 18.67 -10.04
C ILE A 226 -11.48 19.12 -9.45
N LYS A 227 -12.41 18.17 -9.26
CA LYS A 227 -13.69 18.48 -8.62
C LYS A 227 -13.57 18.48 -7.11
N ASP A 228 -14.11 19.51 -6.47
CA ASP A 228 -14.26 19.58 -5.02
C ASP A 228 -15.52 18.86 -4.56
N TYR A 229 -15.38 18.04 -3.52
CA TYR A 229 -16.50 17.32 -2.91
C TYR A 229 -16.66 17.74 -1.46
N THR A 230 -17.81 18.33 -1.13
CA THR A 230 -18.14 18.74 0.23
C THR A 230 -18.11 17.54 1.18
N GLY A 231 -17.37 17.67 2.28
CA GLY A 231 -17.24 16.59 3.28
C GLY A 231 -16.24 15.49 2.90
N ALA A 232 -15.49 15.63 1.80
CA ALA A 232 -14.39 14.74 1.47
C ALA A 232 -13.03 15.37 1.80
N THR A 233 -12.05 14.53 2.12
CA THR A 233 -10.66 14.97 2.34
C THR A 233 -9.85 14.83 1.06
N LEU A 234 -9.23 15.91 0.60
CA LEU A 234 -8.24 15.87 -0.48
C LEU A 234 -6.99 15.10 -0.03
N MET A 235 -6.52 14.18 -0.86
CA MET A 235 -5.32 13.39 -0.61
C MET A 235 -4.46 13.25 -1.86
N GLN A 236 -3.13 13.22 -1.68
CA GLN A 236 -2.15 13.04 -2.74
C GLN A 236 -1.34 11.75 -2.55
N CYS A 237 -1.05 11.04 -3.64
CA CYS A 237 -0.04 9.97 -3.69
C CYS A 237 1.04 10.33 -4.71
N THR A 238 2.30 10.24 -4.31
CA THR A 238 3.45 10.38 -5.22
C THR A 238 4.14 9.03 -5.36
N LEU A 239 4.22 8.50 -6.58
CA LEU A 239 4.76 7.19 -6.85
C LEU A 239 6.30 7.19 -6.86
N ILE A 240 6.90 6.18 -6.24
CA ILE A 240 8.34 5.91 -6.32
C ILE A 240 8.69 5.30 -7.69
N PRO A 241 9.53 5.94 -8.53
CA PRO A 241 9.73 5.50 -9.92
C PRO A 241 10.24 4.07 -10.08
N LYS A 242 11.20 3.68 -9.24
CA LYS A 242 11.87 2.37 -9.32
C LYS A 242 11.05 1.20 -8.74
N VAL A 243 9.90 1.46 -8.13
CA VAL A 243 9.10 0.44 -7.46
C VAL A 243 8.05 -0.14 -8.40
N LYS A 244 8.00 -1.48 -8.51
CA LYS A 244 6.88 -2.21 -9.13
C LYS A 244 5.88 -2.60 -8.03
N TYR A 245 4.74 -1.91 -7.97
CA TYR A 245 3.77 -2.04 -6.88
C TYR A 245 3.11 -3.40 -6.84
N ASN A 246 2.89 -4.06 -7.98
CA ASN A 246 2.38 -5.43 -8.02
C ASN A 246 3.34 -6.45 -7.38
N GLN A 247 4.63 -6.13 -7.27
CA GLN A 247 5.65 -6.98 -6.65
C GLN A 247 6.09 -6.48 -5.27
N ILE A 248 5.39 -5.47 -4.70
CA ILE A 248 5.85 -4.78 -3.48
C ILE A 248 6.09 -5.74 -2.32
N ARG A 249 5.26 -6.77 -2.16
CA ARG A 249 5.43 -7.78 -1.10
C ARG A 249 6.76 -8.52 -1.26
N GLN A 250 7.07 -8.95 -2.48
CA GLN A 250 8.31 -9.69 -2.76
C GLN A 250 9.54 -8.78 -2.59
N ILE A 251 9.45 -7.52 -3.02
CA ILE A 251 10.50 -6.51 -2.85
C ILE A 251 10.80 -6.30 -1.36
N LEU A 252 9.76 -6.07 -0.55
CA LEU A 252 9.92 -5.85 0.89
C LEU A 252 10.50 -7.09 1.60
N GLU A 253 10.08 -8.30 1.23
CA GLU A 253 10.65 -9.52 1.80
C GLU A 253 12.13 -9.70 1.42
N LYS A 254 12.52 -9.40 0.19
CA LYS A 254 13.93 -9.38 -0.23
C LYS A 254 14.74 -8.35 0.55
N GLN A 255 14.21 -7.14 0.74
CA GLN A 255 14.86 -6.08 1.52
C GLN A 255 15.04 -6.48 3.00
N LYS A 256 13.99 -6.98 3.65
CA LYS A 256 14.06 -7.48 5.03
C LYS A 256 15.10 -8.58 5.18
N ARG A 257 15.15 -9.52 4.23
CA ARG A 257 16.14 -10.59 4.21
C ARG A 257 17.56 -10.03 4.12
N ALA A 258 17.83 -9.13 3.17
CA ALA A 258 19.15 -8.52 3.00
C ALA A 258 19.60 -7.77 4.27
N VAL A 259 18.69 -7.05 4.94
CA VAL A 259 18.98 -6.41 6.24
C VAL A 259 19.30 -7.44 7.31
N ARG A 260 18.51 -8.51 7.43
CA ARG A 260 18.74 -9.59 8.41
C ARG A 260 20.07 -10.30 8.17
N GLU A 261 20.42 -10.60 6.92
CA GLU A 261 21.70 -11.22 6.56
C GLU A 261 22.89 -10.32 6.88
N LYS A 262 22.77 -9.02 6.60
CA LYS A 262 23.80 -8.03 6.96
C LYS A 262 23.95 -7.93 8.48
N LEU A 263 22.84 -7.89 9.21
CA LEU A 263 22.83 -7.92 10.68
C LEU A 263 23.45 -9.22 11.20
N ALA A 264 23.17 -10.37 10.61
CA ALA A 264 23.76 -11.65 11.04
C ALA A 264 25.29 -11.71 10.85
N LYS A 265 25.83 -11.04 9.81
CA LYS A 265 27.28 -10.94 9.57
C LYS A 265 27.99 -9.95 10.48
N THR A 266 27.29 -8.89 10.91
CA THR A 266 27.87 -7.80 11.72
C THR A 266 27.63 -8.00 13.21
N ASN A 267 26.49 -8.57 13.59
CA ASN A 267 26.19 -8.93 14.96
C ASN A 267 26.96 -10.21 15.31
N LYS A 268 27.88 -10.07 16.24
CA LYS A 268 28.38 -11.22 16.99
C LYS A 268 27.18 -11.88 17.68
N PRO A 269 27.16 -13.21 17.83
CA PRO A 269 26.15 -13.87 18.66
C PRO A 269 26.10 -13.16 20.02
N PRO A 270 24.90 -12.99 20.62
CA PRO A 270 24.78 -12.26 21.87
C PRO A 270 25.72 -12.90 22.90
N LYS A 271 26.73 -12.14 23.33
CA LYS A 271 27.70 -12.60 24.31
C LYS A 271 26.97 -12.73 25.64
N ILE A 272 26.76 -13.96 26.10
CA ILE A 272 26.09 -14.22 27.38
C ILE A 272 27.13 -14.02 28.47
N TYR A 273 26.95 -12.97 29.27
CA TYR A 273 27.78 -12.72 30.45
C TYR A 273 27.26 -13.53 31.63
N LYS A 274 28.17 -13.99 32.50
CA LYS A 274 27.77 -14.59 33.78
C LYS A 274 26.99 -13.56 34.60
N GLY A 275 25.99 -14.03 35.36
CA GLY A 275 25.22 -13.18 36.27
C GLY A 275 26.14 -12.50 37.30
N LEU A 276 25.81 -11.25 37.66
CA LEU A 276 26.58 -10.48 38.63
C LEU A 276 26.40 -11.08 40.03
N THR A 277 27.49 -11.51 40.66
CA THR A 277 27.48 -12.12 42.00
C THR A 277 27.36 -11.11 43.13
N CYS A 278 27.70 -9.84 42.89
CA CYS A 278 27.68 -8.76 43.88
C CYS A 278 26.30 -8.43 44.45
N PHE A 279 25.21 -8.92 43.83
CA PHE A 279 23.84 -8.70 44.29
C PHE A 279 23.27 -9.86 45.12
N GLN A 280 24.00 -10.97 45.29
CA GLN A 280 23.49 -12.17 45.97
C GLN A 280 23.12 -11.96 47.44
N ASN A 281 23.72 -10.97 48.11
CA ASN A 281 23.54 -10.72 49.55
C ASN A 281 22.84 -9.38 49.89
N GLY A 282 22.04 -8.84 48.95
CA GLY A 282 21.32 -7.57 49.16
C GLY A 282 22.16 -6.33 48.84
N VAL A 283 21.81 -5.72 47.71
CA VAL A 283 22.34 -4.53 47.01
C VAL A 283 23.65 -3.90 47.52
N LYS A 284 24.67 -3.92 46.65
CA LYS A 284 25.72 -2.88 46.60
C LYS A 284 25.83 -2.35 45.18
N TYR A 285 25.75 -1.03 45.05
CA TYR A 285 25.99 -0.30 43.79
C TYR A 285 27.26 -0.81 43.09
N ILE A 286 27.19 -0.98 41.78
CA ILE A 286 28.35 -1.29 40.93
C ILE A 286 28.48 -0.20 39.88
N ASP A 287 29.70 0.28 39.67
CA ASP A 287 29.99 1.17 38.54
C ASP A 287 29.65 0.43 37.23
N PRO A 288 28.75 0.96 36.38
CA PRO A 288 28.38 0.33 35.11
C PRO A 288 29.57 0.02 34.21
N MET A 289 30.68 0.78 34.29
CA MET A 289 31.89 0.52 33.51
C MET A 289 32.65 -0.74 33.95
N LEU A 290 32.36 -1.27 35.14
CA LEU A 290 32.90 -2.55 35.61
C LEU A 290 32.12 -3.75 35.07
N VAL A 291 30.93 -3.54 34.50
CA VAL A 291 30.13 -4.60 33.87
C VAL A 291 30.61 -4.78 32.43
N PRO A 292 31.23 -5.93 32.07
CA PRO A 292 31.86 -6.10 30.76
C PRO A 292 30.92 -5.85 29.58
N GLY A 293 29.67 -6.31 29.67
CA GLY A 293 28.67 -6.08 28.63
C GLY A 293 28.28 -4.61 28.43
N ILE A 294 28.22 -3.82 29.51
CA ILE A 294 27.91 -2.39 29.45
C ILE A 294 29.11 -1.64 28.84
N LYS A 295 30.32 -1.91 29.35
CA LYS A 295 31.56 -1.34 28.81
C LYS A 295 31.74 -1.62 27.31
N GLU A 296 31.51 -2.86 26.88
CA GLU A 296 31.65 -3.28 25.48
C GLU A 296 30.56 -2.70 24.56
N SER A 297 29.39 -2.33 25.11
CA SER A 297 28.31 -1.72 24.32
C SER A 297 28.55 -0.26 23.92
N GLY A 298 29.61 0.37 24.44
CA GLY A 298 29.87 1.80 24.24
C GLY A 298 28.97 2.71 25.08
N TRP A 299 28.38 2.17 26.14
CA TRP A 299 27.57 2.93 27.09
C TRP A 299 28.40 4.06 27.74
N THR A 300 27.78 5.21 27.96
CA THR A 300 28.38 6.33 28.70
C THR A 300 27.36 6.92 29.67
N PRO A 301 27.82 7.59 30.75
CA PRO A 301 26.92 8.29 31.67
C PRO A 301 26.01 9.31 30.96
N GLN A 302 26.48 9.94 29.89
CA GLN A 302 25.67 10.86 29.08
C GLN A 302 24.54 10.15 28.32
N LEU A 303 24.80 8.95 27.79
CA LEU A 303 23.77 8.12 27.15
C LEU A 303 22.71 7.68 28.17
N ASP A 304 23.14 7.33 29.39
CA ASP A 304 22.23 6.98 30.48
C ASP A 304 21.37 8.16 30.93
N GLN A 305 21.97 9.34 31.08
CA GLN A 305 21.23 10.57 31.41
C GLN A 305 20.24 10.94 30.30
N ARG A 306 20.62 10.77 29.02
CA ARG A 306 19.71 10.96 27.89
C ARG A 306 18.55 9.97 27.89
N ALA A 307 18.79 8.71 28.25
CA ALA A 307 17.77 7.68 28.41
C ALA A 307 16.87 7.91 29.65
N LYS A 308 17.36 8.60 30.68
CA LYS A 308 16.54 9.07 31.81
C LYS A 308 15.72 10.30 31.45
N ASN A 309 16.21 11.13 30.53
CA ASN A 309 15.53 12.34 30.05
C ASN A 309 14.50 12.07 28.95
N THR A 310 14.40 10.83 28.42
CA THR A 310 13.31 10.49 27.51
C THR A 310 11.97 10.60 28.24
N LYS A 311 11.03 11.34 27.63
CA LYS A 311 9.70 11.61 28.19
C LYS A 311 8.95 10.33 28.60
N HIS A 312 9.15 9.25 27.85
CA HIS A 312 8.48 7.96 28.07
C HIS A 312 9.50 6.83 28.26
N LYS A 313 9.12 5.83 29.06
CA LYS A 313 9.99 4.71 29.45
C LYS A 313 10.27 3.75 28.28
N ALA A 314 11.22 2.84 28.52
CA ALA A 314 11.49 1.71 27.64
C ALA A 314 10.19 0.96 27.31
N HIS A 315 10.06 0.52 26.06
CA HIS A 315 8.88 -0.17 25.51
C HIS A 315 7.62 0.69 25.27
N TYR A 316 7.62 2.00 25.56
CA TYR A 316 6.47 2.89 25.26
C TYR A 316 5.98 2.77 23.82
N VAL A 317 6.91 2.86 22.86
CA VAL A 317 6.60 2.76 21.43
C VAL A 317 6.04 1.38 21.07
N ILE A 318 6.55 0.32 21.70
CA ILE A 318 6.07 -1.05 21.46
C ILE A 318 4.64 -1.19 21.99
N MET A 319 4.36 -0.75 23.22
CA MET A 319 3.03 -0.82 23.83
C MET A 319 1.99 -0.04 23.00
N LEU A 320 2.35 1.17 22.52
CA LEU A 320 1.49 1.93 21.60
C LEU A 320 1.23 1.20 20.29
N ASP A 321 2.25 0.57 19.71
CA ASP A 321 2.11 -0.17 18.46
C ASP A 321 1.21 -1.41 18.65
N VAL A 322 1.36 -2.16 19.75
CA VAL A 322 0.47 -3.28 20.08
C VAL A 322 -0.98 -2.82 20.21
N LEU A 323 -1.24 -1.75 20.99
CA LEU A 323 -2.58 -1.21 21.15
C LEU A 323 -3.19 -0.75 19.82
N LYS A 324 -2.38 -0.11 18.96
CA LYS A 324 -2.79 0.31 17.62
C LYS A 324 -3.16 -0.89 16.75
N GLN A 325 -2.35 -1.96 16.76
CA GLN A 325 -2.63 -3.17 16.00
C GLN A 325 -3.92 -3.86 16.45
N LEU A 326 -4.17 -3.93 17.76
CA LEU A 326 -5.42 -4.48 18.32
C LEU A 326 -6.63 -3.61 17.93
N LYS A 327 -6.55 -2.28 18.13
CA LYS A 327 -7.64 -1.35 17.79
C LYS A 327 -7.96 -1.33 16.28
N ASN A 328 -6.99 -1.61 15.41
CA ASN A 328 -7.22 -1.69 13.96
C ASN A 328 -8.08 -2.87 13.53
N LYS A 329 -8.31 -3.87 14.40
CA LYS A 329 -9.22 -4.98 14.11
C LYS A 329 -10.65 -4.55 14.40
N HIS A 330 -11.58 -4.75 13.46
CA HIS A 330 -12.98 -4.39 13.67
C HIS A 330 -13.60 -5.12 14.88
N ILE A 331 -13.23 -6.39 15.08
CA ILE A 331 -13.64 -7.22 16.23
C ILE A 331 -13.22 -6.65 17.59
N SER A 332 -12.33 -5.65 17.63
CA SER A 332 -11.95 -4.96 18.88
C SER A 332 -12.99 -3.99 19.41
N MET A 333 -13.97 -3.57 18.58
CA MET A 333 -14.94 -2.52 18.92
C MET A 333 -15.54 -2.62 20.33
N PRO A 334 -16.03 -3.79 20.80
CA PRO A 334 -16.62 -3.93 22.14
C PRO A 334 -15.66 -3.70 23.31
N PHE A 335 -14.35 -3.75 23.05
CA PHE A 335 -13.30 -3.67 24.07
C PHE A 335 -12.54 -2.35 24.04
N ARG A 336 -12.96 -1.41 23.17
CA ARG A 336 -12.23 -0.15 22.97
C ARG A 336 -12.40 0.82 24.11
N GLU A 337 -13.57 0.82 24.73
CA GLU A 337 -13.96 1.72 25.82
C GLU A 337 -14.50 0.90 27.01
N PRO A 338 -14.54 1.50 28.22
CA PRO A 338 -15.16 0.87 29.38
C PRO A 338 -16.62 0.47 29.11
N VAL A 339 -17.06 -0.64 29.69
CA VAL A 339 -18.47 -1.06 29.61
C VAL A 339 -19.36 -0.01 30.28
N ASN A 340 -20.39 0.46 29.59
CA ASN A 340 -21.29 1.47 30.12
C ASN A 340 -22.21 0.85 31.18
N SER A 341 -22.10 1.29 32.44
CA SER A 341 -22.94 0.77 33.54
C SER A 341 -24.43 1.07 33.36
N ASN A 342 -24.79 2.07 32.54
CA ASN A 342 -26.19 2.37 32.25
C ASN A 342 -26.78 1.41 31.21
N GLU A 343 -25.94 0.78 30.38
CA GLU A 343 -26.36 -0.20 29.36
C GLU A 343 -26.26 -1.63 29.90
N VAL A 344 -25.29 -1.89 30.77
CA VAL A 344 -25.00 -3.21 31.35
C VAL A 344 -24.90 -3.07 32.87
N SER A 345 -26.05 -3.10 33.54
CA SER A 345 -26.18 -2.70 34.95
C SER A 345 -25.49 -3.63 35.96
N ASP A 346 -25.41 -4.93 35.67
CA ASP A 346 -24.81 -5.94 36.56
C ASP A 346 -23.31 -6.19 36.29
N TYR A 347 -22.74 -5.52 35.27
CA TYR A 347 -21.36 -5.80 34.83
C TYR A 347 -20.33 -5.62 35.94
N TYR A 348 -20.40 -4.50 36.65
CA TYR A 348 -19.44 -4.15 37.72
C TYR A 348 -19.71 -4.92 39.04
N ASP A 349 -20.87 -5.54 39.17
CA ASP A 349 -21.14 -6.48 40.27
C ASP A 349 -20.45 -7.81 40.04
N ILE A 350 -20.31 -8.24 38.78
CA ILE A 350 -19.67 -9.49 38.40
C ILE A 350 -18.16 -9.31 38.19
N ILE A 351 -17.75 -8.29 37.44
CA ILE A 351 -16.35 -8.02 37.06
C ILE A 351 -15.69 -7.06 38.05
N LYS A 352 -14.70 -7.56 38.79
CA LYS A 352 -14.05 -6.83 39.90
C LYS A 352 -12.85 -5.98 39.50
N ASP A 353 -12.17 -6.32 38.41
CA ASP A 353 -11.05 -5.54 37.87
C ASP A 353 -11.32 -5.23 36.38
N PRO A 354 -12.27 -4.30 36.10
CA PRO A 354 -12.65 -3.97 34.74
C PRO A 354 -11.47 -3.37 33.98
N MET A 355 -11.32 -3.76 32.71
CA MET A 355 -10.23 -3.29 31.85
C MET A 355 -10.70 -3.19 30.40
N ASP A 356 -10.16 -2.20 29.69
CA ASP A 356 -10.46 -1.91 28.29
C ASP A 356 -9.26 -1.25 27.59
N LEU A 357 -9.27 -1.20 26.27
CA LEU A 357 -8.13 -0.70 25.48
C LEU A 357 -7.91 0.82 25.59
N SER A 358 -8.89 1.64 26.00
CA SER A 358 -8.67 3.07 26.25
C SER A 358 -8.06 3.29 27.64
N THR A 359 -8.45 2.50 28.64
CA THR A 359 -7.80 2.49 29.96
C THR A 359 -6.36 2.02 29.88
N VAL A 360 -6.06 0.93 29.17
CA VAL A 360 -4.67 0.48 28.95
C VAL A 360 -3.87 1.57 28.21
N LEU A 361 -4.45 2.22 27.19
CA LEU A 361 -3.78 3.32 26.49
C LEU A 361 -3.44 4.48 27.44
N LYS A 362 -4.39 4.91 28.27
CA LYS A 362 -4.15 5.95 29.29
C LYS A 362 -3.03 5.53 30.25
N ARG A 363 -2.97 4.26 30.64
CA ARG A 363 -1.89 3.74 31.50
C ARG A 363 -0.52 3.77 30.79
N VAL A 364 -0.46 3.47 29.49
CA VAL A 364 0.76 3.62 28.67
C VAL A 364 1.18 5.09 28.59
N GLU A 365 0.25 6.00 28.29
CA GLU A 365 0.50 7.44 28.16
C GLU A 365 1.00 8.09 29.45
N ASN A 366 0.62 7.54 30.59
CA ASN A 366 1.04 7.97 31.92
C ASN A 366 2.20 7.14 32.51
N ASP A 367 2.94 6.39 31.67
CA ASP A 367 4.13 5.61 32.05
C ASP A 367 3.92 4.66 33.25
N ARG A 368 2.72 4.09 33.37
CA ARG A 368 2.31 3.22 34.49
C ARG A 368 2.90 1.81 34.42
N TYR A 369 3.34 1.37 33.24
CA TYR A 369 3.96 0.06 33.04
C TYR A 369 5.48 0.17 33.08
N GLN A 370 6.12 -0.63 33.93
CA GLN A 370 7.59 -0.73 34.02
C GLN A 370 8.14 -1.83 33.10
N SER A 371 7.29 -2.75 32.67
CA SER A 371 7.66 -3.87 31.79
C SER A 371 6.54 -4.23 30.82
N LEU A 372 6.90 -4.89 29.72
CA LEU A 372 5.91 -5.45 28.79
C LEU A 372 5.04 -6.53 29.43
N SER A 373 5.52 -7.20 30.48
CA SER A 373 4.75 -8.21 31.22
C SER A 373 3.61 -7.57 32.02
N GLU A 374 3.86 -6.45 32.70
CA GLU A 374 2.80 -5.70 33.41
C GLU A 374 1.72 -5.20 32.45
N PHE A 375 2.14 -4.69 31.28
CA PHE A 375 1.23 -4.32 30.20
C PHE A 375 0.41 -5.53 29.72
N ALA A 376 1.05 -6.68 29.55
CA ALA A 376 0.37 -7.89 29.07
C ALA A 376 -0.67 -8.41 30.06
N VAL A 377 -0.41 -8.33 31.36
CA VAL A 377 -1.37 -8.69 32.41
C VAL A 377 -2.65 -7.87 32.29
N ASP A 378 -2.56 -6.56 32.12
CA ASP A 378 -3.76 -5.72 31.97
C ASP A 378 -4.49 -5.98 30.65
N VAL A 379 -3.78 -6.16 29.52
CA VAL A 379 -4.44 -6.50 28.26
C VAL A 379 -5.14 -7.86 28.35
N GLN A 380 -4.55 -8.83 29.05
CA GLN A 380 -5.14 -10.15 29.25
C GLN A 380 -6.45 -10.10 30.05
N LYS A 381 -6.55 -9.21 31.05
CA LYS A 381 -7.79 -9.01 31.82
C LYS A 381 -8.97 -8.64 30.94
N ILE A 382 -8.76 -7.91 29.84
CA ILE A 382 -9.82 -7.55 28.89
C ILE A 382 -10.51 -8.83 28.36
N TRP A 383 -9.71 -9.82 27.97
CA TRP A 383 -10.19 -11.07 27.41
C TRP A 383 -10.78 -11.99 28.48
N ASP A 384 -10.14 -12.06 29.64
CA ASP A 384 -10.62 -12.86 30.77
C ASP A 384 -11.97 -12.34 31.27
N ASN A 385 -12.09 -11.03 31.50
CA ASN A 385 -13.35 -10.39 31.91
C ASN A 385 -14.46 -10.63 30.88
N ALA A 386 -14.15 -10.55 29.59
CA ALA A 386 -15.12 -10.83 28.53
C ALA A 386 -15.64 -12.28 28.61
N ARG A 387 -14.77 -13.25 28.89
CA ARG A 387 -15.16 -14.66 29.05
C ARG A 387 -15.85 -14.98 30.38
N THR A 388 -15.52 -14.25 31.43
CA THR A 388 -16.20 -14.37 32.73
C THR A 388 -17.63 -13.87 32.65
N TYR A 389 -17.86 -12.73 31.98
CA TYR A 389 -19.19 -12.13 31.91
C TYR A 389 -20.07 -12.75 30.81
N ASN A 390 -19.51 -13.07 29.65
CA ASN A 390 -20.30 -13.49 28.47
C ASN A 390 -20.28 -15.01 28.27
N LYS A 391 -21.39 -15.56 27.75
CA LYS A 391 -21.46 -16.99 27.35
C LYS A 391 -20.60 -17.27 26.11
N SER A 392 -20.13 -18.52 25.99
CA SER A 392 -19.18 -18.96 24.96
C SER A 392 -19.67 -18.86 23.52
N ASP A 393 -20.99 -18.85 23.31
CA ASP A 393 -21.63 -18.72 22.01
C ASP A 393 -21.76 -17.27 21.52
N THR A 394 -21.59 -16.30 22.42
CA THR A 394 -21.72 -14.86 22.11
C THR A 394 -20.59 -14.32 21.24
N ILE A 395 -20.87 -13.23 20.53
CA ILE A 395 -19.87 -12.52 19.72
C ILE A 395 -18.73 -11.95 20.57
N PHE A 396 -18.99 -11.56 21.81
CA PHE A 396 -17.99 -10.97 22.71
C PHE A 396 -16.98 -12.02 23.14
N TYR A 397 -17.43 -13.21 23.55
CA TYR A 397 -16.56 -14.31 23.93
C TYR A 397 -15.64 -14.74 22.77
N LYS A 398 -16.22 -14.91 21.58
CA LYS A 398 -15.48 -15.31 20.38
C LYS A 398 -14.45 -14.24 19.96
N SER A 399 -14.86 -12.96 19.96
CA SER A 399 -13.97 -11.84 19.62
C SER A 399 -12.79 -11.71 20.58
N ALA A 400 -13.02 -11.96 21.89
CA ALA A 400 -11.95 -11.98 22.89
C ALA A 400 -10.90 -13.07 22.59
N GLY A 401 -11.33 -14.27 22.20
CA GLY A 401 -10.42 -15.35 21.81
C GLY A 401 -9.58 -15.03 20.58
N GLU A 402 -10.17 -14.46 19.54
CA GLU A 402 -9.45 -14.05 18.33
C GLU A 402 -8.43 -12.94 18.60
N LEU A 403 -8.81 -11.92 19.38
CA LEU A 403 -7.92 -10.82 19.75
C LEU A 403 -6.78 -11.28 20.66
N GLU A 404 -7.05 -12.21 21.59
CA GLU A 404 -6.01 -12.79 22.43
C GLU A 404 -4.98 -13.56 21.60
N ALA A 405 -5.39 -14.35 20.60
CA ALA A 405 -4.47 -15.05 19.72
C ALA A 405 -3.54 -14.08 18.97
N ILE A 406 -4.11 -13.00 18.43
CA ILE A 406 -3.35 -11.91 17.78
C ILE A 406 -2.39 -11.25 18.78
N PHE A 407 -2.87 -10.95 19.99
CA PHE A 407 -2.08 -10.33 21.04
C PHE A 407 -0.88 -11.20 21.43
N ARG A 408 -1.09 -12.51 21.65
CA ARG A 408 -0.03 -13.48 21.95
C ARG A 408 1.02 -13.53 20.86
N GLU A 409 0.62 -13.55 19.58
CA GLU A 409 1.55 -13.53 18.45
C GLU A 409 2.41 -12.26 18.45
N ILE A 410 1.79 -11.09 18.63
CA ILE A 410 2.50 -9.80 18.67
C ILE A 410 3.49 -9.78 19.83
N MET A 411 3.09 -10.22 21.02
CA MET A 411 3.95 -10.22 22.21
C MET A 411 5.12 -11.21 22.08
N PHE A 412 4.88 -12.38 21.50
CA PHE A 412 5.93 -13.36 21.19
C PHE A 412 6.99 -12.76 20.27
N LEU A 413 6.58 -12.06 19.21
CA LEU A 413 7.50 -11.36 18.29
C LEU A 413 8.30 -10.24 18.97
N ASN A 414 7.77 -9.67 20.05
CA ASN A 414 8.45 -8.67 20.87
C ASN A 414 9.25 -9.29 22.04
N GLY A 415 9.46 -10.61 22.03
CA GLY A 415 10.32 -11.30 22.99
C GLY A 415 9.69 -11.58 24.35
N VAL A 416 8.36 -11.42 24.47
CA VAL A 416 7.62 -11.71 25.70
C VAL A 416 6.89 -13.04 25.55
N ARG A 417 7.16 -13.97 26.45
CA ARG A 417 6.39 -15.21 26.60
C ARG A 417 5.59 -15.08 27.89
N TYR A 418 4.28 -15.15 27.80
CA TYR A 418 3.38 -15.13 28.94
C TYR A 418 2.21 -16.10 28.73
#